data_AF-A0A7S3WV22-F1
#
_entry.id   AF-A0A7S3WV22-F1
#
_cell.length_a   1.000
_cell.length_b   1.000
_cell.length_c   1.000
_cell.angle_alpha   90.00
_cell.angle_beta   90.00
_cell.angle_gamma   90.00
#
_symmetry.space_group_name_H-M   'P 1'
#
loop_
_entity.id
_entity.type
_entity.pdbx_description
1 polymer ?
#
loop_
_entity_poly.entity_id
_entity_poly.type
_entity_poly.pdbx_seq_one_letter_code
_entity_poly.pdbx_strand_id
1 'polypeptide(L)'
;WAVTGTPVQNAVGELFSLLHFLRLPGVADSAQSWLAAMARPGRLALLQRTLRPLMLRRTKETTDADGELIISLPARRVRLVRVPFSAAEADYYRALHTRSKTQFDAYVAEGKLLSNYASVLELLLRLRQACDHPFLAQSRGG
;
A
#
# COMPACT_ATOMS: atom_id res chain seq x y z
N TRP A 1 14.14 17.31 12.10
CA TRP A 1 14.24 16.94 10.66
C TRP A 1 13.66 15.54 10.49
N ALA A 2 13.08 15.22 9.33
CA ALA A 2 12.50 13.91 9.03
C ALA A 2 12.95 13.48 7.62
N VAL A 3 13.32 12.21 7.45
CA VAL A 3 13.77 11.66 6.15
C VAL A 3 12.89 10.48 5.78
N THR A 4 12.27 10.54 4.60
CA THR A 4 11.46 9.46 4.05
C THR A 4 11.44 9.54 2.53
N GLY A 5 11.57 8.39 1.86
CA GLY A 5 11.43 8.29 0.41
C GLY A 5 9.97 8.29 -0.07
N THR A 6 9.03 8.02 0.85
CA THR A 6 7.59 7.91 0.57
C THR A 6 6.81 8.60 1.71
N PRO A 7 6.73 9.94 1.72
CA PRO A 7 6.08 10.68 2.80
C PRO A 7 4.56 10.48 2.88
N VAL A 8 3.95 9.93 1.83
CA VAL A 8 2.54 9.51 1.78
C VAL A 8 2.52 8.09 1.24
N GLN A 9 1.95 7.15 1.98
CA GLN A 9 1.79 5.77 1.52
C GLN A 9 0.36 5.51 1.06
N ASN A 10 -0.63 5.66 1.94
CA ASN A 10 -2.02 5.27 1.65
C ASN A 10 -2.98 6.45 1.74
N ALA A 11 -2.77 7.37 2.69
CA ALA A 11 -3.66 8.51 2.91
C ALA A 11 -2.90 9.80 3.21
N VAL A 12 -3.47 10.91 2.76
CA VAL A 12 -2.98 12.28 3.03
C VAL A 12 -2.93 12.59 4.55
N GLY A 13 -3.76 11.89 5.34
CA GLY A 13 -3.74 11.98 6.80
C GLY A 13 -2.39 11.60 7.42
N GLU A 14 -1.60 10.75 6.76
CA GLU A 14 -0.29 10.30 7.25
C GLU A 14 0.74 11.44 7.37
N LEU A 15 0.53 12.54 6.63
CA LEU A 15 1.37 13.73 6.74
C LEU A 15 1.21 14.44 8.09
N PHE A 16 0.08 14.26 8.79
CA PHE A 16 -0.14 14.87 10.11
C PHE A 16 0.98 14.51 11.07
N SER A 17 1.28 13.22 11.21
CA SER A 17 2.27 12.72 12.17
C SER A 17 3.66 13.31 11.91
N LEU A 18 4.05 13.46 10.64
CA LEU A 18 5.31 14.07 10.25
C LEU A 18 5.34 15.58 10.54
N LEU A 19 4.28 16.30 10.20
CA LEU A 19 4.20 17.76 10.42
C LEU A 19 4.07 18.12 11.90
N HIS A 20 3.35 17.31 12.67
CA HIS A 20 3.21 17.45 14.12
C HIS A 20 4.55 17.17 14.82
N PHE A 21 5.29 16.14 14.38
CA PHE A 21 6.65 15.87 14.88
C PHE A 21 7.60 17.05 14.61
N LEU A 22 7.49 17.70 13.44
CA LEU A 22 8.27 18.89 13.09
C LEU A 22 7.81 20.17 13.83
N ARG A 23 6.73 20.10 14.62
CA ARG A 23 6.17 21.20 15.42
C ARG A 23 5.95 22.48 14.63
N LEU A 24 5.33 22.34 13.46
CA LEU A 24 5.02 23.48 12.58
C LEU A 24 3.77 24.20 13.05
N PRO A 25 3.88 25.45 13.54
CA PRO A 25 2.75 26.18 14.11
C PRO A 25 1.69 26.47 13.04
N GLY A 26 0.41 26.25 13.36
CA GLY A 26 -0.72 26.62 12.50
C GLY A 26 -1.03 25.63 11.38
N VAL A 27 -0.28 24.54 11.26
CA VAL A 27 -0.45 23.54 10.19
C VAL A 27 -0.99 22.22 10.74
N ALA A 28 -0.37 21.68 11.78
CA ALA A 28 -0.68 20.36 12.33
C ALA A 28 -0.74 20.38 13.87
N ASP A 29 -1.37 21.41 14.44
CA ASP A 29 -1.43 21.60 15.90
C ASP A 29 -2.28 20.53 16.59
N SER A 30 -3.33 20.05 15.92
CA SER A 30 -4.18 18.97 16.42
C SER A 30 -4.64 18.06 15.28
N ALA A 31 -4.89 16.79 15.58
CA ALA A 31 -5.42 15.84 14.60
C ALA A 31 -6.81 16.27 14.09
N GLN A 32 -7.64 16.84 14.97
CA GLN A 32 -8.99 17.28 14.64
C GLN A 32 -8.99 18.44 13.62
N SER A 33 -8.16 19.46 13.87
CA SER A 33 -8.04 20.60 12.96
C SER A 33 -7.42 20.20 11.61
N TRP A 34 -6.46 19.29 11.63
CA TRP A 34 -5.87 18.72 10.41
C TRP A 34 -6.90 17.98 9.57
N LEU A 35 -7.66 17.04 10.16
CA LEU A 35 -8.69 16.29 9.46
C LEU A 35 -9.77 17.20 8.87
N ALA A 36 -10.20 18.22 9.62
CA ALA A 36 -11.14 19.22 9.14
C ALA A 36 -10.59 20.01 7.93
N ALA A 37 -9.32 20.39 7.94
CA ALA A 37 -8.67 21.05 6.79
C ALA A 37 -8.56 20.10 5.58
N MET A 38 -8.26 18.82 5.83
CA MET A 38 -8.13 17.79 4.79
C MET A 38 -9.45 17.30 4.22
N ALA A 39 -10.59 17.57 4.86
CA ALA A 39 -11.91 17.29 4.32
C ALA A 39 -12.37 18.33 3.28
N ARG A 40 -11.73 19.50 3.21
CA ARG A 40 -12.15 20.61 2.35
C ARG A 40 -11.77 20.38 0.87
N PRO A 41 -12.56 20.91 -0.09
CA PRO A 41 -12.13 20.98 -1.48
C PRO A 41 -10.85 21.83 -1.60
N GLY A 42 -9.94 21.45 -2.49
CA GLY A 42 -8.66 22.15 -2.67
C GLY A 42 -7.54 21.79 -1.67
N ARG A 43 -7.76 20.79 -0.79
CA ARG A 43 -6.75 20.31 0.18
C ARG A 43 -5.36 20.04 -0.42
N LEU A 44 -5.29 19.53 -1.65
CA LEU A 44 -4.03 19.18 -2.31
C LEU A 44 -3.20 20.43 -2.64
N ALA A 45 -3.84 21.49 -3.12
CA ALA A 45 -3.17 22.76 -3.41
C ALA A 45 -2.68 23.43 -2.12
N LEU A 46 -3.49 23.37 -1.05
CA LEU A 46 -3.09 23.85 0.27
C LEU A 46 -1.85 23.10 0.78
N LEU A 47 -1.85 21.78 0.71
CA LEU A 47 -0.73 20.94 1.11
C LEU A 47 0.53 21.21 0.31
N GLN A 48 0.41 21.30 -1.02
CA GLN A 48 1.54 21.59 -1.88
C GLN A 48 2.19 22.93 -1.51
N ARG A 49 1.39 23.97 -1.27
CA ARG A 49 1.89 25.28 -0.86
C ARG A 49 2.58 25.24 0.50
N THR A 50 2.01 24.52 1.47
CA THR A 50 2.59 24.40 2.81
C THR A 50 3.86 23.55 2.81
N LEU A 51 3.89 22.45 2.07
CA LEU A 51 5.03 21.52 2.05
C LEU A 51 6.21 22.03 1.19
N ARG A 52 5.97 22.84 0.16
CA ARG A 52 7.00 23.34 -0.76
C ARG A 52 8.20 24.01 -0.06
N PRO A 53 8.04 24.90 0.93
CA PRO A 53 9.17 25.47 1.67
C PRO A 53 9.77 24.53 2.72
N LEU A 54 9.08 23.45 3.10
CA LEU A 54 9.48 22.56 4.20
C LEU A 54 10.13 21.25 3.74
N MET A 55 9.83 20.83 2.52
CA MET A 55 10.21 19.53 1.98
C MET A 55 11.06 19.71 0.73
N LEU A 56 12.31 19.23 0.79
CA LEU A 56 13.11 18.98 -0.39
C LEU A 56 12.82 17.56 -0.88
N ARG A 57 12.22 17.45 -2.08
CA ARG A 57 11.98 16.16 -2.74
C ARG A 57 12.62 16.15 -4.11
N ARG A 58 13.52 15.20 -4.34
CA ARG A 58 14.12 14.92 -5.64
C ARG A 58 13.63 13.56 -6.13
N THR A 59 13.36 13.45 -7.42
CA THR A 59 13.08 12.21 -8.15
C THR A 59 14.27 11.86 -9.04
N LYS A 60 14.24 10.67 -9.66
CA LYS A 60 15.32 10.23 -10.57
C LYS A 60 15.40 11.09 -11.83
N GLU A 61 14.33 11.82 -12.12
CA GLU A 61 14.15 12.72 -13.25
C GLU A 61 14.46 14.18 -12.88
N THR A 62 14.88 14.47 -11.63
CA THR A 62 15.19 15.85 -11.23
C THR A 62 16.46 16.33 -11.92
N THR A 63 16.37 17.49 -12.57
CA THR A 63 17.47 18.16 -13.23
C THR A 63 18.12 19.21 -12.34
N ASP A 64 19.37 19.53 -12.61
CA ASP A 64 20.08 20.67 -12.03
C ASP A 64 19.68 22.00 -12.70
N ALA A 65 20.41 23.07 -12.39
CA ALA A 65 20.17 24.40 -12.95
C ALA A 65 20.53 24.51 -14.45
N ASP A 66 21.39 23.61 -14.94
CA ASP A 66 21.87 23.58 -16.32
C ASP A 66 21.00 22.67 -17.21
N GLY A 67 20.02 21.98 -16.61
CA GLY A 67 19.07 21.11 -17.30
C GLY A 67 19.51 19.65 -17.36
N GLU A 68 20.63 19.30 -16.74
CA GLU A 68 21.17 17.95 -16.72
C GLU A 68 20.60 17.14 -15.55
N LEU A 69 20.45 15.82 -15.72
CA LEU A 69 19.95 14.96 -14.65
C LEU A 69 20.93 14.97 -13.46
N ILE A 70 20.43 15.31 -12.26
CA ILE A 70 21.24 15.29 -11.02
C ILE A 70 21.85 13.91 -10.79
N ILE A 71 21.14 12.85 -11.20
CA ILE A 71 21.61 11.47 -11.13
C ILE A 71 21.31 10.76 -12.45
N SER A 72 22.36 10.37 -13.17
CA SER A 72 22.23 9.46 -14.31
C SER A 72 22.19 8.02 -13.80
N LEU A 73 21.02 7.39 -13.85
CA LEU A 73 20.84 5.99 -13.49
C LEU A 73 20.71 5.13 -14.75
N PRO A 74 21.27 3.91 -14.78
CA PRO A 74 21.02 2.98 -15.86
C PRO A 74 19.53 2.64 -15.93
N ALA A 75 19.06 2.29 -17.12
CA ALA A 75 17.66 1.94 -17.34
C ALA A 75 17.22 0.81 -16.41
N ARG A 76 16.10 1.01 -15.70
CA ARG A 76 15.48 -0.02 -14.86
C ARG A 76 15.03 -1.17 -15.74
N ARG A 77 15.63 -2.36 -15.56
CA ARG A 77 15.18 -3.60 -16.20
C ARG A 77 14.28 -4.37 -15.24
N VAL A 78 13.02 -4.57 -15.61
CA VAL A 78 12.08 -5.43 -14.87
C VAL A 78 11.88 -6.70 -15.69
N ARG A 79 12.13 -7.86 -15.09
CA ARG A 79 11.90 -9.16 -15.73
C ARG A 79 10.86 -9.93 -14.95
N LEU A 80 9.74 -10.23 -15.60
CA LEU A 80 8.72 -11.13 -15.06
C LEU A 80 9.17 -12.57 -15.26
N VAL A 81 9.42 -13.30 -14.17
CA VAL A 81 9.74 -14.73 -14.21
C VAL A 81 8.51 -15.49 -13.73
N ARG A 82 7.94 -16.32 -14.59
CA ARG A 82 6.84 -17.22 -14.22
C ARG A 82 7.44 -18.53 -13.74
N VAL A 83 7.15 -18.88 -12.50
CA VAL A 83 7.62 -20.13 -11.89
C VAL A 83 6.43 -21.10 -11.85
N PRO A 84 6.51 -22.27 -12.52
CA PRO A 84 5.48 -23.28 -12.39
C PRO A 84 5.57 -23.94 -11.01
N PHE A 85 4.42 -24.32 -10.46
CA PHE A 85 4.38 -25.16 -9.26
C PHE A 85 4.92 -26.56 -9.57
N SER A 86 5.54 -27.18 -8.58
CA SER A 86 5.72 -28.64 -8.57
C SER A 86 4.36 -29.34 -8.52
N ALA A 87 4.34 -30.64 -8.82
CA ALA A 87 3.09 -31.43 -8.77
C ALA A 87 2.41 -31.36 -7.38
N ALA A 88 3.20 -31.50 -6.31
CA ALA A 88 2.69 -31.43 -4.94
C ALA A 88 2.13 -30.04 -4.57
N GLU A 89 2.81 -28.97 -4.97
CA GLU A 89 2.34 -27.59 -4.74
C GLU A 89 1.08 -27.29 -5.55
N ALA A 90 1.01 -27.76 -6.80
CA ALA A 90 -0.15 -27.58 -7.66
C ALA A 90 -1.38 -28.30 -7.09
N ASP A 91 -1.21 -29.51 -6.58
CA ASP A 91 -2.29 -30.28 -5.96
C ASP A 91 -2.78 -29.61 -4.67
N TYR A 92 -1.85 -29.17 -3.83
CA TYR A 92 -2.18 -28.39 -2.63
C TYR A 92 -2.94 -27.10 -2.96
N TYR A 93 -2.42 -26.32 -3.91
CA TYR A 93 -3.04 -25.07 -4.33
C TYR A 93 -4.45 -25.29 -4.90
N ARG A 94 -4.63 -26.34 -5.71
CA ARG A 94 -5.93 -26.69 -6.29
C ARG A 94 -6.94 -27.08 -5.22
N ALA A 95 -6.54 -27.89 -4.24
CA ALA A 95 -7.38 -28.25 -3.10
C ALA A 95 -7.80 -27.01 -2.30
N LEU A 96 -6.85 -26.11 -2.01
CA LEU A 96 -7.11 -24.85 -1.30
C LEU A 96 -8.02 -23.91 -2.10
N HIS A 97 -7.80 -23.81 -3.42
CA HIS A 97 -8.61 -23.00 -4.32
C HIS A 97 -10.05 -23.49 -4.37
N THR A 98 -10.26 -24.80 -4.56
CA THR A 98 -11.61 -25.39 -4.58
C THR A 98 -12.35 -25.10 -3.27
N ARG A 99 -11.71 -25.33 -2.12
CA ARG A 99 -12.30 -25.02 -0.81
C ARG A 99 -12.65 -23.54 -0.67
N SER A 100 -11.73 -22.66 -1.05
CA SER A 100 -11.93 -21.20 -0.97
C SER A 100 -13.05 -20.73 -1.90
N LYS A 101 -13.14 -21.33 -3.10
CA LYS A 101 -14.18 -21.03 -4.08
C LYS A 101 -15.56 -21.46 -3.59
N THR A 102 -15.70 -22.66 -3.03
CA THR A 102 -16.96 -23.12 -2.42
C THR A 102 -17.44 -22.18 -1.32
N GLN A 103 -16.54 -21.75 -0.43
CA GLN A 103 -16.88 -20.81 0.66
C GLN A 103 -17.27 -19.44 0.12
N PHE A 104 -16.57 -18.94 -0.89
CA PHE A 104 -16.94 -17.69 -1.57
C PHE A 104 -18.31 -17.77 -2.23
N ASP A 105 -18.58 -18.85 -2.96
CA ASP A 105 -19.86 -19.04 -3.66
C ASP A 105 -21.03 -19.14 -2.67
N ALA A 106 -20.82 -19.72 -1.48
CA ALA A 106 -21.80 -19.69 -0.38
C ALA A 106 -22.09 -18.26 0.08
N TYR A 107 -21.07 -17.40 0.27
CA TYR A 107 -21.29 -16.00 0.63
C TYR A 107 -22.03 -15.21 -0.45
N VAL A 108 -21.80 -15.53 -1.72
CA VAL A 108 -22.54 -14.94 -2.84
C VAL A 108 -24.00 -15.38 -2.81
N ALA A 109 -24.27 -16.67 -2.65
CA ALA A 109 -25.62 -17.23 -2.60
C ALA A 109 -26.44 -16.65 -1.43
N GLU A 110 -25.81 -16.40 -0.28
CA GLU A 110 -26.44 -15.78 0.88
C GLU A 110 -26.62 -14.26 0.75
N GLY A 111 -26.08 -13.62 -0.29
CA GLY A 111 -26.09 -12.16 -0.44
C GLY A 111 -25.23 -11.42 0.59
N LYS A 112 -24.36 -12.13 1.32
CA LYS A 112 -23.57 -11.62 2.45
C LYS A 112 -22.12 -11.31 2.07
N LEU A 113 -21.86 -10.99 0.82
CA LEU A 113 -20.50 -10.77 0.31
C LEU A 113 -19.82 -9.59 1.04
N LEU A 114 -20.53 -8.47 1.15
CA LEU A 114 -20.00 -7.23 1.77
C LEU A 114 -19.83 -7.38 3.29
N SER A 115 -20.73 -8.11 3.96
CA SER A 115 -20.62 -8.36 5.40
C SER A 115 -19.49 -9.32 5.75
N ASN A 116 -19.10 -10.21 4.82
CA ASN A 116 -18.01 -11.18 4.99
C ASN A 116 -16.70 -10.76 4.30
N TYR A 117 -16.50 -9.46 4.04
CA TYR A 117 -15.33 -8.98 3.32
C TYR A 117 -14.00 -9.41 3.95
N ALA A 118 -13.90 -9.39 5.28
CA ALA A 118 -12.72 -9.88 6.00
C ALA A 118 -12.44 -11.37 5.72
N SER A 119 -13.47 -12.22 5.73
CA SER A 119 -13.37 -13.64 5.40
C SER A 119 -12.93 -13.86 3.95
N VAL A 120 -13.44 -13.05 3.01
CA VAL A 120 -13.01 -13.13 1.60
C VAL A 120 -11.55 -12.73 1.44
N LEU A 121 -11.09 -11.68 2.14
CA LEU A 121 -9.68 -11.31 2.15
C LEU A 121 -8.79 -12.39 2.76
N GLU A 122 -9.25 -13.08 3.80
CA GLU A 122 -8.55 -14.22 4.38
C GLU A 122 -8.39 -15.38 3.37
N LEU A 123 -9.46 -15.71 2.62
CA LEU A 123 -9.40 -16.73 1.57
C LEU A 123 -8.35 -16.38 0.51
N LEU A 124 -8.32 -15.12 0.05
CA LEU A 124 -7.32 -14.63 -0.90
C LEU A 124 -5.91 -14.64 -0.31
N LEU A 125 -5.76 -14.28 0.97
CA LEU A 125 -4.47 -14.29 1.66
C LEU A 125 -3.88 -15.70 1.70
N ARG A 126 -4.68 -16.72 2.04
CA ARG A 126 -4.23 -18.12 2.08
C ARG A 126 -3.78 -18.61 0.71
N LEU A 127 -4.49 -18.25 -0.36
CA LEU A 127 -4.07 -18.58 -1.73
C LEU A 127 -2.73 -17.92 -2.10
N ARG A 128 -2.53 -16.65 -1.73
CA ARG A 128 -1.24 -15.97 -1.94
C ARG A 128 -0.10 -16.61 -1.16
N GLN A 129 -0.34 -16.96 0.10
CA GLN A 129 0.63 -17.68 0.94
C GLN A 129 1.00 -19.03 0.34
N ALA A 130 0.04 -19.77 -0.23
CA ALA A 130 0.30 -21.04 -0.88
C ALA A 130 1.18 -20.91 -2.14
N CYS A 131 1.11 -19.78 -2.86
CA CYS A 131 2.01 -19.49 -3.98
C CYS A 131 3.46 -19.25 -3.53
N ASP A 132 3.66 -18.72 -2.32
CA ASP A 132 4.99 -18.47 -1.77
C ASP A 132 5.58 -19.75 -1.16
N HIS A 133 4.83 -20.42 -0.28
CA HIS A 133 5.20 -21.72 0.29
C HIS A 133 3.98 -22.40 0.95
N PRO A 134 3.68 -23.69 0.69
CA PRO A 134 2.51 -24.38 1.26
C PRO A 134 2.39 -24.31 2.80
N PHE A 135 3.52 -24.35 3.52
CA PHE A 135 3.53 -24.19 4.99
C PHE A 135 3.06 -22.82 5.50
N LEU A 136 3.09 -21.75 4.69
CA LEU A 136 2.57 -20.44 5.10
C LEU A 136 1.05 -20.40 5.12
N ALA A 137 0.40 -21.19 4.25
CA ALA A 137 -1.06 -21.36 4.23
C ALA A 137 -1.55 -22.39 5.27
N GLN A 138 -0.64 -23.23 5.78
CA GLN A 138 -0.89 -24.11 6.92
C GLN A 138 -0.76 -23.31 8.22
N SER A 139 -1.84 -22.63 8.61
CA SER A 139 -1.94 -22.08 9.95
C SER A 139 -1.75 -23.19 10.98
N ARG A 140 -0.78 -23.01 11.89
CA ARG A 140 -0.81 -23.61 13.22
C ARG A 140 -1.99 -23.00 13.98
N GLY A 141 -3.20 -23.45 13.67
CA GLY A 141 -4.32 -23.37 14.62
C GLY A 141 -4.00 -24.34 15.75
N GLY A 142 -4.00 -23.85 17.00
CA GLY A 142 -3.74 -24.65 18.20
C GLY A 142 -4.72 -25.79 18.42
#